data_AF-A0A6I6R017-F1
#
_entry.id   AF-A0A6I6R017-F1
#
_cell.length_a   1.000
_cell.length_b   1.000
_cell.length_c   1.000
_cell.angle_alpha   90.00
_cell.angle_beta   90.00
_cell.angle_gamma   90.00
#
_symmetry.space_group_name_H-M   'P 1'
#
loop_
_entity.id
_entity.type
_entity.pdbx_description
1 polymer ?
#
loop_
_entity_poly.entity_id
_entity_poly.type
_entity_poly.pdbx_seq_one_letter_code
_entity_poly.pdbx_strand_id
1 'polypeptide(L)'
;MADIRKILKEHVADVALADGIVHCRGDEPTFDSMEASGRHVDAPLSRPPRSREEAVADALAAHLGEPDPLPEESFAVTVGDDGHIWCGCGWTGTTAVDADEWRAHLADAILEALGRVG
;
A
#
# COMPACT_ATOMS: atom_id res chain seq x y z
N MET A 1 11.30 -3.41 -9.42
CA MET A 1 10.84 -2.51 -8.36
C MET A 1 9.51 -3.09 -7.92
N ALA A 2 9.43 -3.54 -6.67
CA ALA A 2 8.23 -4.24 -6.20
C ALA A 2 7.38 -3.22 -5.44
N ASP A 3 6.47 -2.58 -6.17
CA ASP A 3 5.52 -1.61 -5.63
C ASP A 3 4.66 -2.32 -4.56
N ILE A 4 4.62 -1.78 -3.35
CA ILE A 4 3.88 -2.34 -2.21
C ILE A 4 2.40 -2.57 -2.54
N ARG A 5 1.78 -1.66 -3.29
CA ARG A 5 0.39 -1.78 -3.71
C ARG A 5 0.23 -2.78 -4.84
N LYS A 6 1.23 -2.91 -5.72
CA LYS A 6 1.31 -3.99 -6.71
C LYS A 6 1.43 -5.36 -6.05
N ILE A 7 2.27 -5.51 -5.03
CA ILE A 7 2.35 -6.72 -4.20
C ILE A 7 0.98 -7.00 -3.58
N LEU A 8 0.33 -6.01 -2.98
CA LEU A 8 -1.01 -6.21 -2.38
C LEU A 8 -2.10 -6.56 -3.42
N LYS A 9 -2.03 -6.01 -4.63
CA LYS A 9 -2.95 -6.33 -5.74
C LYS A 9 -2.69 -7.70 -6.36
N GLU A 10 -1.42 -8.07 -6.54
CA GLU A 10 -1.01 -9.35 -7.10
C GLU A 10 -1.30 -10.46 -6.07
N HIS A 11 -1.02 -10.23 -4.79
CA HIS A 11 -1.19 -11.22 -3.73
C HIS A 11 -2.56 -11.19 -3.05
N VAL A 12 -3.63 -10.82 -3.77
CA VAL A 12 -5.01 -10.96 -3.25
C VAL A 12 -5.30 -12.44 -2.98
N ALA A 13 -5.60 -12.76 -1.72
CA ALA A 13 -6.03 -14.08 -1.32
C ALA A 13 -7.45 -14.33 -1.82
N ASP A 14 -7.63 -15.37 -2.65
CA ASP A 14 -8.95 -15.89 -3.00
C ASP A 14 -9.20 -17.17 -2.18
N VAL A 15 -10.31 -17.18 -1.45
CA VAL A 15 -10.74 -18.33 -0.66
C VAL A 15 -11.90 -18.97 -1.42
N ALA A 16 -11.61 -20.00 -2.20
CA ALA A 16 -12.65 -20.91 -2.65
C ALA A 16 -13.15 -21.67 -1.41
N LEU A 17 -14.29 -21.24 -0.87
CA LEU A 17 -14.90 -21.71 0.39
C LEU A 17 -15.25 -23.21 0.44
N ALA A 18 -14.81 -24.02 -0.51
CA ALA A 18 -15.11 -25.45 -0.58
C ALA A 18 -14.09 -26.33 0.19
N ASP A 19 -12.79 -25.96 0.24
CA ASP A 19 -11.73 -26.90 0.65
C ASP A 19 -10.72 -26.34 1.68
N GLY A 20 -10.90 -25.11 2.17
CA GLY A 20 -10.03 -24.51 3.20
C GLY A 20 -8.62 -24.10 2.73
N ILE A 21 -8.37 -24.13 1.42
CA ILE A 21 -7.11 -23.75 0.79
C ILE A 21 -7.17 -22.27 0.39
N VAL A 22 -6.15 -21.52 0.74
CA VAL A 22 -5.99 -20.11 0.35
C VAL A 22 -5.09 -20.02 -0.86
N HIS A 23 -5.58 -19.41 -1.94
CA HIS A 23 -4.81 -19.21 -3.15
C HIS A 23 -4.30 -17.77 -3.20
N CYS A 24 -2.99 -17.62 -3.38
CA CYS A 24 -2.41 -16.32 -3.71
C CYS A 24 -2.36 -16.16 -5.23
N ARG A 25 -3.03 -15.14 -5.76
CA ARG A 25 -3.06 -14.88 -7.21
C ARG A 25 -1.73 -14.35 -7.78
N GLY A 26 -0.79 -13.95 -6.92
CA GLY A 26 0.43 -13.25 -7.34
C GLY A 26 1.48 -14.22 -7.89
N ASP A 27 1.86 -15.20 -7.06
CA ASP A 27 2.89 -16.18 -7.39
C ASP A 27 2.31 -17.60 -7.65
N GLU A 28 0.98 -17.73 -7.65
CA GLU A 28 0.22 -18.99 -7.67
C GLU A 28 0.45 -20.02 -6.51
N PRO A 29 0.97 -19.70 -5.30
CA PRO A 29 1.07 -20.66 -4.22
C PRO A 29 -0.27 -20.91 -3.51
N THR A 30 -0.39 -22.10 -2.94
CA THR A 30 -1.51 -22.51 -2.07
C THR A 30 -1.06 -22.60 -0.62
N PHE A 31 -1.90 -22.11 0.29
CA PHE A 31 -1.67 -22.17 1.73
C PHE A 31 -2.80 -22.95 2.42
N ASP A 32 -2.44 -23.67 3.48
CA ASP A 32 -3.37 -24.40 4.35
C ASP A 32 -4.14 -23.49 5.32
N SER A 33 -3.81 -22.20 5.36
CA SER A 33 -4.39 -21.22 6.29
C SER A 33 -4.21 -19.78 5.79
N MET A 34 -5.12 -18.90 6.22
CA MET A 34 -5.01 -17.44 6.01
C MET A 34 -3.76 -16.86 6.68
N GLU A 35 -3.33 -17.43 7.82
CA GLU A 35 -2.14 -16.99 8.55
C GLU A 35 -0.84 -17.28 7.77
N ALA A 36 -0.74 -18.46 7.15
CA ALA A 36 0.40 -18.79 6.28
C ALA A 36 0.43 -17.92 5.02
N SER A 37 -0.74 -17.64 4.43
CA SER A 37 -0.86 -16.67 3.34
C SER A 37 -0.44 -15.26 3.77
N GLY A 38 -0.84 -14.82 4.96
CA GLY A 38 -0.44 -13.52 5.54
C GLY A 38 1.08 -13.39 5.64
N ARG A 39 1.75 -14.38 6.25
CA ARG A 39 3.23 -14.39 6.34
C ARG A 39 3.93 -14.34 4.99
N HIS A 40 3.36 -14.98 3.98
CA HIS A 40 3.90 -14.94 2.62
C HIS A 40 3.84 -13.52 2.02
N VAL A 41 2.76 -12.78 2.26
CA VAL A 41 2.61 -11.38 1.85
C VAL A 41 3.45 -10.44 2.73
N ASP A 42 3.60 -10.74 4.02
CA ASP A 42 4.38 -9.94 4.96
C ASP A 42 5.88 -9.95 4.64
N ALA A 43 6.41 -11.08 4.15
CA ALA A 43 7.83 -11.23 3.83
C ALA A 43 8.35 -10.21 2.79
N PRO A 44 7.72 -10.02 1.62
CA PRO A 44 8.11 -8.97 0.68
C PRO A 44 7.86 -7.55 1.23
N LEU A 45 6.78 -7.32 1.98
CA LEU A 45 6.47 -6.01 2.59
C LEU A 45 7.47 -5.59 3.68
N SER A 46 8.05 -6.56 4.38
CA SER A 46 8.99 -6.32 5.47
C SER A 46 10.42 -6.07 4.99
N ARG A 47 10.72 -6.32 3.71
CA ARG A 47 12.06 -6.12 3.16
C ARG A 47 12.45 -4.63 3.21
N PRO A 48 13.66 -4.29 3.69
CA PRO A 48 14.15 -2.92 3.58
C PRO A 48 14.33 -2.52 2.10
N PRO A 49 14.05 -1.26 1.73
CA PRO A 49 14.31 -0.76 0.39
C PRO A 49 15.79 -0.89 0.04
N ARG A 50 16.11 -1.20 -1.22
CA ARG A 50 17.51 -1.39 -1.68
C ARG A 50 18.21 -0.09 -2.00
N SER A 51 17.45 0.98 -2.19
CA SER A 51 17.98 2.33 -2.44
C SER A 51 17.02 3.38 -1.92
N ARG A 52 17.49 4.63 -1.85
CA ARG A 52 16.66 5.77 -1.46
C ARG A 52 15.55 6.02 -2.47
N GLU A 53 15.84 5.80 -3.76
CA GLU A 53 14.86 5.93 -4.85
C GLU A 53 13.75 4.88 -4.72
N GLU A 54 14.09 3.63 -4.39
CA GLU A 54 13.09 2.59 -4.12
C GLU A 54 12.25 2.96 -2.89
N ALA A 55 12.88 3.42 -1.80
CA ALA A 55 12.16 3.85 -0.60
C ALA A 55 11.14 4.97 -0.87
N VAL A 56 11.52 5.98 -1.67
CA VAL A 56 10.62 7.08 -2.04
C VAL A 56 9.51 6.57 -2.95
N ALA A 57 9.83 5.76 -3.95
CA ALA A 57 8.83 5.21 -4.88
C ALA A 57 7.79 4.36 -4.14
N ASP A 58 8.23 3.49 -3.23
CA ASP A 58 7.34 2.63 -2.45
C ASP A 58 6.42 3.46 -1.52
N ALA A 59 6.95 4.50 -0.87
CA ALA A 59 6.16 5.41 -0.04
C ALA A 59 5.11 6.17 -0.89
N LEU A 60 5.51 6.71 -2.05
CA LEU A 60 4.57 7.39 -2.93
C LEU A 60 3.46 6.45 -3.42
N ALA A 61 3.81 5.22 -3.84
CA ALA A 61 2.83 4.24 -4.29
C ALA A 61 1.82 3.84 -3.20
N ALA A 62 2.28 3.68 -1.96
CA ALA A 62 1.40 3.35 -0.83
C ALA A 62 0.45 4.50 -0.45
N HIS A 63 0.91 5.75 -0.56
CA HIS A 63 0.15 6.92 -0.08
C HIS A 63 -0.68 7.63 -1.17
N LEU A 64 -0.20 7.65 -2.42
CA LEU A 64 -0.86 8.27 -3.56
C LEU A 64 -1.62 7.27 -4.43
N GLY A 65 -1.25 5.99 -4.36
CA GLY A 65 -1.78 4.96 -5.25
C GLY A 65 -1.00 4.86 -6.57
N GLU A 66 -1.51 4.01 -7.45
CA GLU A 66 -0.95 3.78 -8.78
C GLU A 66 -1.65 4.70 -9.79
N PRO A 67 -0.94 5.22 -10.81
CA PRO A 67 -1.59 6.00 -11.86
C PRO A 67 -2.62 5.13 -12.61
N ASP A 68 -3.90 5.39 -12.38
CA ASP A 68 -4.98 4.81 -13.16
C ASP A 68 -4.91 5.39 -14.59
N PRO A 69 -5.01 4.57 -15.65
CA PRO A 69 -5.08 5.05 -17.03
C PRO A 69 -6.29 5.96 -17.34
N LEU A 70 -7.22 6.16 -16.40
CA LEU A 70 -8.27 7.17 -16.53
C LEU A 70 -7.75 8.60 -16.30
N PRO A 71 -8.17 9.59 -17.10
CA PRO A 71 -7.32 10.75 -17.42
C PRO A 71 -7.27 11.87 -16.37
N GLU A 72 -8.07 11.84 -15.31
CA GLU A 72 -8.28 13.03 -14.45
C GLU A 72 -8.03 12.83 -12.94
N GLU A 73 -7.88 11.60 -12.44
CA GLU A 73 -7.89 11.34 -10.97
C GLU A 73 -6.70 10.54 -10.43
N SER A 74 -5.62 10.36 -11.18
CA SER A 74 -4.52 9.45 -10.78
C SER A 74 -3.61 9.95 -9.65
N PHE A 75 -3.78 11.17 -9.14
CA PHE A 75 -3.07 11.70 -7.97
C PHE A 75 -3.92 12.66 -7.14
N ALA A 76 -5.25 12.62 -7.32
CA ALA A 76 -6.15 13.50 -6.60
C ALA A 76 -6.20 13.09 -5.12
N VAL A 77 -6.01 14.07 -4.23
CA VAL A 77 -6.22 13.87 -2.80
C VAL A 77 -7.67 13.47 -2.59
N THR A 78 -7.91 12.28 -2.04
CA THR A 78 -9.26 11.82 -1.74
C THR A 78 -9.80 12.60 -0.55
N VAL A 79 -10.96 13.24 -0.71
CA VAL A 79 -11.71 13.84 0.38
C VAL A 79 -12.92 12.95 0.65
N GLY A 80 -13.01 12.43 1.87
CA GLY A 80 -14.14 11.61 2.29
C GLY A 80 -15.44 12.41 2.40
N ASP A 81 -16.57 11.71 2.45
CA ASP A 81 -17.90 12.32 2.65
C ASP A 81 -18.01 13.08 3.99
N ASP A 82 -17.12 12.77 4.94
CA ASP A 82 -16.96 13.46 6.22
C ASP A 82 -16.14 14.77 6.12
N GLY A 83 -15.70 15.14 4.92
CA GLY A 83 -14.90 16.34 4.66
C GLY A 83 -13.43 16.23 5.06
N HIS A 84 -12.95 15.05 5.46
CA HIS A 84 -11.55 14.84 5.82
C HIS A 84 -10.76 14.27 4.65
N ILE A 85 -9.48 14.61 4.58
CA ILE A 85 -8.58 14.02 3.59
C ILE A 85 -8.27 12.58 3.98
N TRP A 86 -8.37 11.67 3.03
CA TRP A 86 -8.02 10.25 3.16
C TRP A 86 -6.78 9.96 2.33
N CYS A 87 -5.78 9.33 2.95
CA CYS A 87 -4.56 8.88 2.28
C CYS A 87 -4.69 7.43 1.83
N GLY A 88 -4.01 7.04 0.74
CA GLY A 88 -4.05 5.69 0.19
C GLY A 88 -3.61 4.58 1.15
N CYS A 89 -2.89 4.94 2.21
CA CYS A 89 -2.46 4.04 3.30
C CYS A 89 -3.54 3.82 4.38
N GLY A 90 -4.67 4.50 4.30
CA GLY A 90 -5.77 4.43 5.28
C GLY A 90 -5.70 5.48 6.40
N TRP A 91 -4.72 6.38 6.37
CA TRP A 91 -4.71 7.53 7.28
C TRP A 91 -5.80 8.54 6.90
N THR A 92 -6.44 9.13 7.91
CA THR A 92 -7.46 10.18 7.76
C THR A 92 -7.02 11.42 8.53
N GLY A 93 -7.11 12.58 7.87
CA GLY A 93 -6.83 13.87 8.50
C GLY A 93 -7.75 14.14 9.69
N THR A 94 -7.24 14.88 10.66
CA THR A 94 -8.00 15.29 11.85
C THR A 94 -8.70 16.63 11.66
N THR A 95 -8.26 17.40 10.64
CA THR A 95 -8.86 18.67 10.24
C THR A 95 -9.53 18.52 8.87
N ALA A 96 -10.74 19.08 8.76
CA ALA A 96 -11.49 19.06 7.51
C ALA A 96 -10.70 19.78 6.40
N VAL A 97 -10.48 19.07 5.30
CA VAL A 97 -9.77 19.51 4.08
C VAL A 97 -8.47 20.30 4.36
N ASP A 98 -7.61 19.77 5.24
CA ASP A 98 -6.28 20.35 5.51
C ASP A 98 -5.17 19.66 4.69
N ALA A 99 -4.80 20.29 3.58
CA ALA A 99 -3.75 19.78 2.71
C ALA A 99 -2.35 19.83 3.34
N ASP A 100 -2.10 20.71 4.30
CA ASP A 100 -0.81 20.81 4.96
C ASP A 100 -0.64 19.69 6.00
N GLU A 101 -1.71 19.33 6.70
CA GLU A 101 -1.75 18.14 7.57
C GLU A 101 -1.43 16.87 6.77
N TRP A 102 -2.06 16.71 5.59
CA TRP A 102 -1.77 15.59 4.71
C TRP A 102 -0.35 15.59 4.15
N ARG A 103 0.20 16.75 3.77
CA ARG A 103 1.59 16.87 3.31
C ARG A 103 2.59 16.54 4.41
N ALA A 104 2.32 16.94 5.65
CA ALA A 104 3.15 16.58 6.80
C ALA A 104 3.15 15.06 7.01
N HIS A 105 1.98 14.44 6.99
CA HIS A 105 1.84 12.98 7.05
C HIS A 105 2.65 12.27 5.93
N LEU A 106 2.55 12.73 4.68
CA LEU A 106 3.30 12.14 3.56
C LEU A 106 4.82 12.34 3.71
N ALA A 107 5.25 13.51 4.19
CA ALA A 107 6.65 13.80 4.41
C ALA A 107 7.25 12.88 5.49
N ASP A 108 6.54 12.68 6.61
CA ASP A 108 6.96 11.77 7.68
C ASP A 108 7.11 10.33 7.16
N ALA A 109 6.15 9.86 6.37
CA ALA A 109 6.22 8.53 5.77
C ALA A 109 7.42 8.34 4.83
N ILE A 110 7.76 9.37 4.03
CA ILE A 110 8.95 9.34 3.16
C ILE A 110 10.23 9.30 4.01
N LEU A 111 10.29 10.07 5.09
CA LEU A 111 11.46 10.11 5.97
C LEU A 111 11.65 8.77 6.71
N GLU A 112 10.57 8.15 7.19
CA GLU A 112 10.61 6.79 7.76
C GLU A 112 11.08 5.75 6.74
N ALA A 113 10.54 5.78 5.51
CA ALA A 113 10.96 4.86 4.45
C ALA A 113 12.45 5.01 4.13
N LEU A 114 12.95 6.25 4.05
CA LEU A 114 14.37 6.54 3.85
C LEU A 114 15.24 6.05 5.03
N GLY A 115 14.72 6.07 6.26
CA GLY A 115 15.40 5.54 7.44
C GLY A 115 15.57 4.01 7.45
N ARG A 116 14.80 3.28 6.61
CA ARG A 116 14.90 1.83 6.44
C ARG A 116 15.95 1.40 5.42
N VAL A 117 16.55 2.34 4.69
CA VAL A 117 17.61 2.04 3.72
C VAL A 117 18.89 1.73 4.50
N GLY A 118 19.40 0.51 4.32
CA GLY A 118 20.65 0.02 4.94
C GLY A 118 21.91 0.51 4.24
#